data_AF-A0A4V1KS89-F1
#
_entry.id   AF-A0A4V1KS89-F1
#
_cell.length_a   1.000
_cell.length_b   1.000
_cell.length_c   1.000
_cell.angle_alpha   90.00
_cell.angle_beta   90.00
_cell.angle_gamma   90.00
#
_symmetry.space_group_name_H-M   'P 1'
#
loop_
_entity.id
_entity.type
_entity.pdbx_description
1 polymer ?
#
loop_
_entity_poly.entity_id
_entity_poly.type
_entity_poly.pdbx_seq_one_letter_code
_entity_poly.pdbx_strand_id
1 'polypeptide(L)'
;MEYNEAIYSFIKKLFLESGLSKRKFAKNHFIEDSTLRDILSKEDYQISLVTIYRICEGENLNPADFFKKVEEMFPYAKPFK
;
A
#
# COMPACT_ATOMS: atom_id res chain seq x y z
N MET A 1 -15.65 2.02 -4.83
CA MET A 1 -14.33 1.80 -4.22
C MET A 1 -13.97 3.07 -3.49
N GLU A 2 -13.77 2.96 -2.18
CA GLU A 2 -13.26 4.06 -1.36
C GLU A 2 -11.75 4.24 -1.62
N TYR A 3 -11.20 5.44 -1.41
CA TYR A 3 -9.78 5.69 -1.69
C TYR A 3 -8.83 4.79 -0.88
N ASN A 4 -9.20 4.44 0.36
CA ASN A 4 -8.47 3.49 1.17
C ASN A 4 -8.36 2.10 0.53
N GLU A 5 -9.44 1.63 -0.10
CA GLU A 5 -9.45 0.34 -0.81
C GLU A 5 -8.53 0.36 -2.03
N ALA A 6 -8.43 1.51 -2.71
CA ALA A 6 -7.51 1.71 -3.82
C ALA A 6 -6.04 1.66 -3.35
N ILE A 7 -5.73 2.27 -2.20
CA ILE A 7 -4.40 2.20 -1.56
C ILE A 7 -4.06 0.75 -1.21
N TYR A 8 -4.95 0.00 -0.58
CA TYR A 8 -4.72 -1.42 -0.25
C TYR A 8 -4.50 -2.27 -1.50
N SER A 9 -5.31 -2.04 -2.52
CA SER A 9 -5.21 -2.76 -3.80
C SER A 9 -3.88 -2.46 -4.49
N PHE A 10 -3.41 -1.22 -4.44
CA PHE A 10 -2.11 -0.85 -4.97
C PHE A 10 -0.95 -1.51 -4.20
N ILE A 11 -0.96 -1.48 -2.87
CA ILE A 11 0.08 -2.13 -2.05
C ILE A 11 0.08 -3.65 -2.26
N LYS A 12 -1.12 -4.26 -2.37
CA LYS A 12 -1.27 -5.68 -2.70
C LYS A 12 -0.65 -6.01 -4.06
N LYS A 13 -0.85 -5.15 -5.06
CA LYS A 13 -0.23 -5.31 -6.37
C LYS A 13 1.30 -5.26 -6.27
N LEU A 14 1.86 -4.24 -5.60
CA LEU A 14 3.31 -4.13 -5.36
C LEU A 14 3.88 -5.40 -4.72
N PHE A 15 3.21 -5.92 -3.69
CA PHE A 15 3.59 -7.17 -3.05
C PHE A 15 3.61 -8.36 -4.01
N LEU A 16 2.55 -8.53 -4.82
CA LEU A 16 2.47 -9.62 -5.79
C LEU A 16 3.55 -9.52 -6.88
N GLU A 17 3.78 -8.31 -7.41
CA GLU A 17 4.78 -8.04 -8.45
C GLU A 17 6.23 -8.21 -7.94
N SER A 18 6.46 -7.98 -6.65
CA SER A 18 7.79 -8.16 -6.04
C SER A 18 8.29 -9.60 -6.07
N GLY A 19 7.37 -10.59 -6.13
CA GLY A 19 7.70 -12.02 -6.00
C GLY A 19 8.31 -12.40 -4.64
N LEU A 20 8.27 -11.51 -3.65
CA LEU A 20 8.88 -11.72 -2.33
C LEU A 20 7.95 -12.48 -1.40
N SER A 21 8.52 -13.14 -0.39
CA SER A 21 7.73 -13.59 0.76
C SER A 21 7.23 -12.39 1.58
N LYS A 22 6.10 -12.56 2.29
CA LYS A 22 5.54 -11.51 3.16
C LYS A 22 6.58 -10.92 4.11
N ARG A 23 7.37 -11.78 4.75
CA ARG A 23 8.45 -11.38 5.66
C ARG A 23 9.52 -10.52 4.98
N LYS A 24 9.94 -10.90 3.77
CA LYS A 24 10.98 -10.16 3.04
C LYS A 24 10.43 -8.83 2.52
N PHE A 25 9.20 -8.80 2.02
CA PHE A 25 8.54 -7.56 1.61
C PHE A 25 8.38 -6.61 2.80
N ALA A 26 7.83 -7.08 3.93
CA ALA A 26 7.63 -6.27 5.12
C ALA A 26 8.96 -5.68 5.64
N LYS A 27 10.02 -6.50 5.68
CA LYS A 27 11.37 -6.05 6.05
C LYS A 27 11.92 -4.96 5.10
N ASN A 28 11.78 -5.14 3.79
CA ASN A 28 12.24 -4.17 2.80
C ASN A 28 11.49 -2.82 2.89
N HIS A 29 10.26 -2.85 3.38
CA HIS A 29 9.40 -1.69 3.54
C HIS A 29 9.25 -1.25 5.00
N PHE A 30 10.15 -1.66 5.89
CA PHE A 30 10.20 -1.22 7.29
C PHE A 30 8.88 -1.35 8.08
N ILE A 31 8.03 -2.32 7.72
CA ILE A 31 6.76 -2.62 8.39
C ILE A 31 6.82 -3.99 9.05
N GLU A 32 5.89 -4.26 9.96
CA GLU A 32 5.75 -5.59 10.54
C GLU A 32 5.04 -6.54 9.57
N ASP A 33 5.36 -7.84 9.65
CA ASP A 33 4.65 -8.90 8.93
C ASP A 33 3.14 -8.88 9.22
N SER A 34 2.76 -8.51 10.44
CA SER A 34 1.38 -8.30 10.89
C SER A 34 0.70 -7.19 10.09
N THR A 35 1.37 -6.05 9.92
CA THR A 35 0.90 -4.91 9.14
C THR A 35 0.65 -5.30 7.69
N LEU A 36 1.60 -6.00 7.05
CA LEU A 36 1.40 -6.46 5.67
C LEU A 36 0.23 -7.45 5.57
N ARG A 37 0.10 -8.38 6.51
CA ARG A 37 -1.02 -9.32 6.54
C ARG A 37 -2.36 -8.59 6.67
N ASP A 38 -2.44 -7.58 7.52
CA ASP A 38 -3.65 -6.80 7.71
C ASP A 38 -4.04 -6.06 6.43
N ILE A 39 -3.08 -5.40 5.77
CA ILE A 39 -3.29 -4.76 4.44
C ILE A 39 -3.83 -5.75 3.40
N LEU A 40 -3.34 -7.00 3.42
CA LEU A 40 -3.69 -8.00 2.41
C LEU A 40 -5.02 -8.72 2.64
N SER A 41 -5.56 -8.71 3.87
CA SER A 41 -6.64 -9.61 4.27
C SER A 41 -7.77 -8.99 5.10
N LYS A 42 -7.56 -7.84 5.74
CA LYS A 42 -8.58 -7.21 6.57
C LYS A 42 -9.31 -6.12 5.79
N GLU A 43 -10.63 -6.24 5.74
CA GLU A 43 -11.52 -5.26 5.10
C GLU A 43 -11.65 -3.97 5.94
N ASP A 44 -11.42 -4.05 7.25
CA ASP A 44 -11.60 -2.97 8.22
C ASP A 44 -10.29 -2.30 8.66
N TYR A 45 -9.13 -2.78 8.20
CA TYR A 45 -7.85 -2.19 8.57
C TYR A 45 -7.80 -0.73 8.15
N GLN A 46 -7.27 0.13 9.02
CA GLN A 46 -7.03 1.54 8.76
C GLN A 46 -5.52 1.75 8.67
N ILE A 47 -5.00 1.88 7.45
CA ILE A 47 -3.57 2.12 7.27
C ILE A 47 -3.19 3.49 7.81
N SER A 48 -2.10 3.53 8.57
CA SER A 48 -1.54 4.80 9.02
C SER A 48 -0.76 5.47 7.89
N LEU A 49 -0.71 6.80 7.89
CA LEU A 49 0.13 7.55 6.96
C LEU A 49 1.61 7.17 7.09
N VAL A 50 2.08 6.84 8.31
CA VAL A 50 3.44 6.34 8.56
C VAL A 50 3.71 5.04 7.81
N THR A 51 2.74 4.12 7.77
CA THR A 51 2.84 2.87 7.00
C THR A 51 2.98 3.16 5.51
N ILE A 52 2.18 4.11 4.98
CA ILE A 52 2.26 4.51 3.57
C ILE A 52 3.65 5.09 3.26
N TYR A 53 4.19 5.96 4.11
CA TYR A 53 5.55 6.50 3.93
C TYR A 53 6.61 5.41 3.88
N ARG A 54 6.53 4.41 4.77
CA ARG A 54 7.48 3.30 4.78
C ARG A 54 7.38 2.39 3.55
N ILE A 55 6.17 2.21 3.01
CA ILE A 55 5.99 1.56 1.70
C ILE A 55 6.66 2.40 0.61
N CYS A 56 6.48 3.72 0.61
CA CYS A 56 7.12 4.61 -0.36
C CYS A 56 8.66 4.52 -0.28
N GLU A 57 9.23 4.48 0.93
CA GLU A 57 10.67 4.31 1.15
C GLU A 57 11.20 2.99 0.56
N GLY A 58 10.51 1.87 0.80
CA GLY A 58 10.94 0.57 0.28
C GLY A 58 10.82 0.43 -1.25
N GLU A 59 9.88 1.16 -1.86
CA GLU A 59 9.70 1.23 -3.32
C GLU A 59 10.57 2.32 -3.98
N ASN A 60 11.33 3.09 -3.20
CA ASN A 60 12.04 4.29 -3.67
C ASN A 60 11.12 5.25 -4.46
N LEU A 61 9.89 5.42 -3.95
CA LEU A 61 8.86 6.32 -4.46
C LEU A 61 8.72 7.50 -3.51
N ASN A 62 8.45 8.69 -4.04
CA ASN A 62 7.95 9.76 -3.20
C ASN A 62 6.42 9.60 -2.98
N PRO A 63 5.87 10.19 -1.91
CA PRO A 63 4.44 10.05 -1.58
C PRO A 63 3.50 10.60 -2.66
N ALA A 64 3.86 11.70 -3.32
CA ALA A 64 3.02 12.28 -4.36
C ALA A 64 2.90 11.34 -5.57
N ASP A 65 4.01 10.72 -5.98
CA ASP A 65 4.03 9.71 -7.04
C ASP A 65 3.28 8.45 -6.65
N PHE A 66 3.34 8.05 -5.38
CA PHE A 66 2.54 6.94 -4.87
C PHE A 66 1.04 7.20 -5.06
N PHE A 67 0.53 8.34 -4.59
CA PHE A 67 -0.89 8.68 -4.73
C PHE A 67 -1.31 8.89 -6.18
N LYS A 68 -0.44 9.49 -7.01
CA LYS A 68 -0.67 9.60 -8.45
C LYS A 68 -0.82 8.22 -9.11
N LYS A 69 0.04 7.26 -8.77
CA LYS A 69 -0.07 5.88 -9.29
C LYS A 69 -1.34 5.18 -8.83
N VAL A 70 -1.78 5.44 -7.59
CA VAL A 70 -3.08 4.95 -7.09
C VAL A 70 -4.21 5.53 -7.93
N GLU A 71 -4.22 6.84 -8.19
CA GLU A 71 -5.25 7.51 -9.00
C GLU A 71 -5.25 7.06 -10.46
N GLU A 72 -4.07 6.90 -11.07
CA GLU A 72 -3.93 6.38 -12.44
C GLU A 72 -4.50 4.97 -12.58
N MET A 73 -4.31 4.12 -11.55
CA MET A 73 -4.77 2.75 -11.54
C MET A 73 -6.25 2.61 -11.15
N PHE A 74 -6.73 3.49 -10.28
CA PHE A 74 -8.08 3.49 -9.74
C PHE A 74 -8.74 4.86 -9.93
N PRO A 75 -8.99 5.30 -11.18
CA PRO A 75 -9.49 6.66 -11.47
C PRO A 75 -10.89 6.94 -10.93
N TYR A 76 -11.63 5.89 -10.56
CA TYR A 76 -12.97 5.99 -9.98
C TYR A 76 -12.97 6.05 -8.45
N ALA A 77 -11.81 5.86 -7.80
CA ALA A 77 -11.68 6.01 -6.36
C ALA A 77 -11.80 7.50 -6.02
N LYS A 78 -12.80 7.86 -5.22
CA LYS A 78 -13.04 9.26 -4.86
C LYS A 78 -11.98 9.67 -3.82
N PRO A 79 -11.09 10.63 -4.10
CA PRO A 79 -10.23 11.18 -3.05
C PRO A 79 -11.13 11.75 -1.95
N PHE A 80 -10.70 11.61 -0.70
CA PHE A 80 -11.46 12.02 0.49
C PHE A 80 -12.12 13.39 0.28
N LYS A 81 -13.45 13.43 0.41
CA LYS A 81 -14.23 14.68 0.46
C LYS A 81 -14.17 15.28 1.85
#